data_AF-A0A6B2TPU9-F1
#
_entry.id   AF-A0A6B2TPU9-F1
#
_cell.length_a   1.000
_cell.length_b   1.000
_cell.length_c   1.000
_cell.angle_alpha   90.00
_cell.angle_beta   90.00
_cell.angle_gamma   90.00
#
_symmetry.space_group_name_H-M   'P 1'
#
loop_
_entity.id
_entity.type
_entity.pdbx_description
1 polymer ?
#
loop_
_entity_poly.entity_id
_entity_poly.type
_entity_poly.pdbx_seq_one_letter_code
_entity_poly.pdbx_strand_id
1 'polypeptide(L)'
;AARAAEGRRTRRRRTTRAGLVVLTVLVLLASVTAWQQHRSGIQRDVETASRRLASRAESLRYTQPVAAMRMNVAAWRLHPTPEAAAGLVAAAAQREQDAFRPPVGKGDDEYHGAHLSADGRVVLTRDAGHIHVWDVVRHRRTARISHHGRQIQDLSAGGDRLILGKGGRSRVHDARSGKPVGPAFRSSYEPASFSPTGRHVVVHDLTALRVLRTGSGHVTRRIALTPYADVAEAVVGRDDRIMAFCRADEREGPRALEIRAA
;
A
#
# COMPACT_ATOMS: atom_id res chain seq x y z
N ALA A 1 28.91 32.82 -90.71
CA ALA A 1 28.72 33.12 -89.27
C ALA A 1 27.43 32.54 -88.66
N ALA A 2 26.31 32.40 -89.41
CA ALA A 2 25.02 31.94 -88.87
C ALA A 2 24.96 30.46 -88.41
N ARG A 3 25.60 29.52 -89.11
CA ARG A 3 25.57 28.07 -88.76
C ARG A 3 26.31 27.69 -87.46
N ALA A 4 27.25 28.53 -86.99
CA ALA A 4 27.99 28.30 -85.73
C ALA A 4 27.23 28.78 -84.47
N ALA A 5 26.13 29.53 -84.64
CA ALA A 5 25.28 29.99 -83.55
C ALA A 5 24.21 28.94 -83.15
N GLU A 6 23.74 28.13 -84.11
CA GLU A 6 22.73 27.08 -83.88
C GLU A 6 23.29 25.88 -83.10
N GLY A 7 24.52 25.45 -83.40
CA GLY A 7 25.20 24.36 -82.66
C GLY A 7 25.51 24.69 -81.19
N ARG A 8 25.72 25.97 -80.86
CA ARG A 8 25.88 26.44 -79.47
C ARG A 8 24.56 26.44 -78.70
N ARG A 9 23.45 26.79 -79.36
CA ARG A 9 22.09 26.75 -78.78
C ARG A 9 21.64 25.32 -78.45
N THR A 10 21.95 24.34 -79.30
CA THR A 10 21.63 22.92 -79.05
C THR A 10 22.50 22.30 -77.94
N ARG A 11 23.80 22.64 -77.88
CA ARG A 11 24.68 22.25 -76.76
C ARG A 11 24.21 22.84 -75.43
N ARG A 12 23.87 24.14 -75.39
CA ARG A 12 23.36 24.81 -74.17
C ARG A 12 22.03 24.23 -73.71
N ARG A 13 21.13 23.85 -74.63
CA ARG A 13 19.87 23.17 -74.31
C ARG A 13 20.09 21.73 -73.81
N ARG A 14 21.11 21.02 -74.29
CA ARG A 14 21.47 19.68 -73.79
C ARG A 14 22.06 19.74 -72.38
N THR A 15 22.92 20.71 -72.09
CA THR A 15 23.51 20.87 -70.75
C THR A 15 22.48 21.30 -69.71
N THR A 16 21.53 22.19 -70.06
CA THR A 16 20.44 22.56 -69.13
C THR A 16 19.48 21.40 -68.88
N ARG A 17 19.12 20.62 -69.91
CA ARG A 17 18.29 19.42 -69.75
C ARG A 17 18.97 18.35 -68.88
N ALA A 18 20.26 18.10 -69.12
CA ALA A 18 21.03 17.16 -68.31
C ALA A 18 21.12 17.60 -66.85
N GLY A 19 21.38 18.90 -66.61
CA GLY A 19 21.34 19.48 -65.27
C GLY A 19 19.98 19.31 -64.59
N LEU A 20 18.89 19.54 -65.33
CA LEU A 20 17.52 19.40 -64.80
C LEU A 20 17.21 17.95 -64.41
N VAL A 21 17.59 16.97 -65.24
CA VAL A 21 17.42 15.54 -64.94
C VAL A 21 18.18 15.17 -63.67
N VAL A 22 19.44 15.58 -63.53
CA VAL A 22 20.25 15.33 -62.33
C VAL A 22 19.60 15.95 -61.09
N LEU A 23 19.13 17.20 -61.19
CA LEU A 23 18.48 17.89 -60.08
C LEU A 23 17.17 17.20 -59.67
N THR A 24 16.37 16.76 -60.63
CA THR A 24 15.15 15.97 -60.38
C THR A 24 15.48 14.65 -59.69
N VAL A 25 16.52 13.93 -60.14
CA VAL A 25 16.96 12.68 -59.51
C VAL A 25 17.40 12.92 -58.06
N LEU A 26 18.16 13.98 -57.79
CA LEU A 26 18.59 14.33 -56.43
C LEU A 26 17.40 14.67 -55.52
N VAL A 27 16.41 15.42 -56.01
CA VAL A 27 15.18 15.74 -55.25
C VAL A 27 14.37 14.48 -54.96
N LEU A 28 14.25 13.56 -55.93
CA LEU A 28 13.55 12.29 -55.72
C LEU A 28 14.26 11.42 -54.68
N LEU A 29 15.60 11.32 -54.75
CA LEU A 29 16.40 10.60 -53.75
C LEU A 29 16.23 11.20 -52.36
N ALA A 30 16.32 12.53 -52.23
CA ALA A 30 16.10 13.23 -50.96
C ALA A 30 14.68 13.02 -50.40
N SER A 31 13.67 12.99 -51.28
CA SER A 31 12.27 12.75 -50.88
C SER A 31 12.07 11.32 -50.35
N VAL A 32 12.66 10.33 -51.02
CA VAL A 32 12.59 8.92 -50.61
C VAL A 32 13.31 8.71 -49.27
N THR A 33 14.50 9.29 -49.08
CA THR A 33 15.22 9.17 -47.81
C THR A 33 14.51 9.89 -46.67
N ALA A 34 13.95 11.08 -46.91
CA ALA A 34 13.14 11.79 -45.93
C ALA A 34 11.90 10.98 -45.52
N TRP A 35 11.21 10.34 -46.47
CA TRP A 35 10.08 9.46 -46.19
C TRP A 35 10.49 8.21 -45.39
N GLN A 36 11.63 7.60 -45.72
CA GLN A 36 12.16 6.45 -44.99
C GLN A 36 12.56 6.83 -43.55
N GLN A 37 13.20 7.99 -43.37
CA GLN A 37 13.54 8.55 -42.06
C GLN A 37 12.28 8.84 -41.24
N HIS A 38 11.26 9.45 -41.85
CA HIS A 38 9.99 9.74 -41.18
C HIS A 38 9.29 8.46 -40.70
N ARG A 39 9.25 7.42 -41.54
CA ARG A 39 8.67 6.11 -41.18
C ARG A 39 9.43 5.43 -40.05
N SER A 40 10.76 5.56 -40.03
CA SER A 40 11.62 5.04 -38.96
C SER A 40 11.46 5.82 -37.66
N GLY A 41 11.26 7.14 -37.74
CA GLY A 41 10.94 8.01 -36.61
C GLY A 41 9.66 7.57 -35.92
N ILE A 42 8.57 7.38 -36.67
CA ILE A 42 7.28 6.92 -36.14
C ILE A 42 7.43 5.58 -35.39
N GLN A 43 8.19 4.63 -35.93
CA GLN A 43 8.42 3.34 -35.26
C GLN A 43 9.15 3.49 -33.92
N ARG A 44 10.22 4.31 -33.89
CA ARG A 44 10.97 4.60 -32.66
C ARG A 44 10.12 5.33 -31.62
N ASP A 45 9.23 6.21 -32.06
CA ASP A 45 8.33 6.94 -31.18
C ASP A 45 7.33 5.99 -30.51
N VAL A 46 6.75 5.04 -31.25
CA VAL A 46 5.84 4.02 -30.71
C VAL A 46 6.58 3.07 -29.75
N GLU A 47 7.78 2.63 -30.10
CA GLU A 47 8.63 1.81 -29.23
C GLU A 47 8.93 2.53 -27.91
N THR A 48 9.33 3.80 -27.98
CA THR A 48 9.62 4.64 -26.80
C THR A 48 8.37 4.85 -25.95
N ALA A 49 7.21 5.04 -26.57
CA ALA A 49 5.93 5.13 -25.87
C ALA A 49 5.59 3.83 -25.12
N SER A 50 5.79 2.66 -25.75
CA SER A 50 5.63 1.35 -25.12
C SER A 50 6.54 1.19 -23.89
N ARG A 51 7.84 1.49 -24.02
CA ARG A 51 8.80 1.46 -22.91
C ARG A 51 8.39 2.36 -21.73
N ARG A 52 7.97 3.59 -22.03
CA ARG A 52 7.51 4.55 -21.01
C ARG A 52 6.26 4.07 -20.29
N LEU A 53 5.34 3.41 -21.00
CA LEU A 53 4.13 2.88 -20.40
C LEU A 53 4.43 1.69 -19.49
N ALA A 54 5.31 0.78 -19.91
CA ALA A 54 5.78 -0.33 -19.09
C ALA A 54 6.51 0.15 -17.82
N SER A 55 7.40 1.14 -17.93
CA SER A 55 8.09 1.69 -16.76
C SER A 55 7.15 2.40 -15.79
N ARG A 56 6.11 3.07 -16.31
CA ARG A 56 5.07 3.67 -15.47
C ARG A 56 4.27 2.61 -14.73
N ALA A 57 3.93 1.51 -15.38
CA ALA A 57 3.23 0.38 -14.76
C ALA A 57 4.00 -0.17 -13.55
N GLU A 58 5.33 -0.29 -13.65
CA GLU A 58 6.17 -0.75 -12.55
C GLU A 58 6.02 0.14 -11.30
N SER A 59 5.98 1.47 -11.47
CA SER A 59 5.78 2.39 -10.33
C SER A 59 4.40 2.27 -9.66
N LEU A 60 3.40 1.72 -10.37
CA LEU A 60 2.02 1.59 -9.90
C LEU A 60 1.70 0.22 -9.33
N ARG A 61 2.67 -0.71 -9.37
CA ARG A 61 2.47 -2.13 -9.06
C ARG A 61 1.76 -2.39 -7.72
N TYR A 62 2.16 -1.68 -6.67
CA TYR A 62 1.61 -1.84 -5.31
C TYR A 62 0.52 -0.84 -4.95
N THR A 63 0.47 0.30 -5.64
CA THR A 63 -0.45 1.39 -5.30
C THR A 63 -1.75 1.33 -6.11
N GLN A 64 -1.69 0.85 -7.34
CA GLN A 64 -2.81 0.70 -8.28
C GLN A 64 -2.58 -0.55 -9.17
N PRO A 65 -2.64 -1.76 -8.60
CA PRO A 65 -2.25 -2.99 -9.27
C PRO A 65 -3.02 -3.23 -10.58
N VAL A 66 -4.35 -3.02 -10.55
CA VAL A 66 -5.20 -3.19 -11.76
C VAL A 66 -4.81 -2.19 -12.86
N ALA A 67 -4.47 -0.95 -12.51
CA ALA A 67 -4.04 0.05 -13.47
C ALA A 67 -2.67 -0.34 -14.07
N ALA A 68 -1.73 -0.79 -13.24
CA ALA A 68 -0.43 -1.29 -13.68
C ALA A 68 -0.56 -2.49 -14.65
N MET A 69 -1.39 -3.48 -14.31
CA MET A 69 -1.63 -4.65 -15.16
C MET A 69 -2.22 -4.23 -16.52
N ARG A 70 -3.20 -3.32 -16.53
CA ARG A 70 -3.77 -2.77 -17.77
C ARG A 70 -2.73 -1.99 -18.58
N MET A 71 -1.86 -1.23 -17.94
CA MET A 71 -0.77 -0.52 -18.60
C MET A 71 0.24 -1.48 -19.23
N ASN A 72 0.59 -2.59 -18.58
CA ASN A 72 1.47 -3.61 -19.16
C ASN A 72 0.85 -4.25 -20.41
N VAL A 73 -0.44 -4.56 -20.39
CA VAL A 73 -1.18 -5.06 -21.57
C VAL A 73 -1.21 -4.00 -22.69
N ALA A 74 -1.45 -2.74 -22.35
CA ALA A 74 -1.47 -1.65 -23.31
C ALA A 74 -0.08 -1.40 -23.94
N ALA A 75 1.00 -1.48 -23.15
CA ALA A 75 2.38 -1.36 -23.64
C ALA A 75 2.68 -2.46 -24.66
N TRP A 76 2.35 -3.71 -24.34
CA TRP A 76 2.52 -4.84 -25.25
C TRP A 76 1.74 -4.67 -26.56
N ARG A 77 0.49 -4.19 -26.49
CA ARG A 77 -0.34 -3.93 -27.67
C ARG A 77 0.15 -2.76 -28.52
N LEU A 78 0.83 -1.77 -27.93
CA LEU A 78 1.43 -0.65 -28.66
C LEU A 78 2.64 -1.10 -29.48
N HIS A 79 3.62 -1.72 -28.81
CA HIS A 79 4.77 -2.34 -29.46
C HIS A 79 5.38 -3.38 -28.51
N PRO A 80 5.59 -4.63 -28.97
CA PRO A 80 6.29 -5.65 -28.19
C PRO A 80 7.75 -5.23 -27.95
N THR A 81 8.07 -4.76 -26.74
CA THR A 81 9.45 -4.51 -26.30
C THR A 81 9.82 -5.46 -25.15
N PRO A 82 11.11 -5.66 -24.85
CA PRO A 82 11.54 -6.46 -23.71
C PRO A 82 10.94 -6.01 -22.38
N GLU A 83 10.78 -4.70 -22.18
CA GLU A 83 10.18 -4.10 -20.99
C GLU A 83 8.68 -4.41 -20.88
N ALA A 84 7.94 -4.34 -22.00
CA ALA A 84 6.54 -4.72 -22.04
C ALA A 84 6.36 -6.23 -21.78
N ALA A 85 7.24 -7.07 -22.33
CA ALA A 85 7.26 -8.51 -22.04
C ALA A 85 7.50 -8.80 -20.55
N ALA A 86 8.54 -8.18 -19.98
CA ALA A 86 8.87 -8.32 -18.56
C ALA A 86 7.71 -7.86 -17.66
N GLY A 87 7.07 -6.74 -18.00
CA GLY A 87 5.91 -6.22 -17.29
C GLY A 87 4.70 -7.19 -17.31
N LEU A 88 4.45 -7.87 -18.44
CA LEU A 88 3.41 -8.89 -18.53
C LEU A 88 3.68 -10.10 -17.63
N VAL A 89 4.93 -10.62 -17.65
CA VAL A 89 5.34 -11.73 -16.79
C VAL A 89 5.24 -11.34 -15.31
N ALA A 90 5.72 -10.15 -14.97
CA ALA A 90 5.65 -9.63 -13.61
C ALA A 90 4.20 -9.45 -13.13
N ALA A 91 3.32 -8.94 -13.99
CA ALA A 91 1.89 -8.80 -13.73
C ALA A 91 1.20 -10.16 -13.52
N ALA A 92 1.56 -11.18 -14.30
CA ALA A 92 1.00 -12.53 -14.19
C ALA A 92 1.41 -13.22 -12.87
N ALA A 93 2.62 -12.96 -12.37
CA ALA A 93 3.13 -13.51 -11.12
C ALA A 93 2.70 -12.71 -9.87
N GLN A 94 2.05 -11.56 -10.06
CA GLN A 94 1.70 -10.66 -8.96
C GLN A 94 0.50 -11.17 -8.15
N ARG A 95 0.63 -11.18 -6.82
CA ARG A 95 -0.45 -11.58 -5.90
C ARG A 95 -1.37 -10.42 -5.53
N GLU A 96 -0.82 -9.21 -5.48
CA GLU A 96 -1.52 -7.99 -5.17
C GLU A 96 -2.44 -7.62 -6.35
N GLN A 97 -3.71 -8.01 -6.26
CA GLN A 97 -4.71 -7.75 -7.31
C GLN A 97 -5.60 -6.54 -7.01
N ASP A 98 -5.50 -5.98 -5.81
CA ASP A 98 -6.27 -4.84 -5.38
C ASP A 98 -5.49 -3.95 -4.41
N ALA A 99 -5.86 -2.68 -4.32
CA ALA A 99 -5.29 -1.72 -3.38
C ALA A 99 -6.38 -0.78 -2.87
N PHE A 100 -6.72 -0.94 -1.59
CA PHE A 100 -7.65 -0.06 -0.91
C PHE A 100 -6.91 1.05 -0.15
N ARG A 101 -7.23 2.32 -0.46
CA ARG A 101 -6.76 3.49 0.30
C ARG A 101 -7.95 4.14 1.00
N PRO A 102 -8.25 3.79 2.25
CA PRO A 102 -9.34 4.42 2.97
C PRO A 102 -9.05 5.93 3.11
N PRO A 103 -10.07 6.79 2.94
CA PRO A 103 -9.96 8.19 3.28
C PRO A 103 -9.46 8.37 4.71
N VAL A 104 -8.35 9.09 4.84
CA VAL A 104 -7.89 9.63 6.13
C VAL A 104 -8.48 11.03 6.24
N GLY A 105 -9.23 11.29 7.31
CA GLY A 105 -9.69 12.65 7.58
C GLY A 105 -8.49 13.55 7.91
N LYS A 106 -8.70 14.87 7.98
CA LYS A 106 -7.72 15.75 8.62
C LYS A 106 -7.60 15.27 10.07
N GLY A 107 -6.48 14.62 10.39
CA GLY A 107 -6.19 14.16 11.75
C GLY A 107 -6.17 15.34 12.70
N ASP A 108 -6.39 15.09 13.98
CA ASP A 108 -5.82 15.98 15.00
C ASP A 108 -4.29 15.85 14.93
N ASP A 109 -3.56 16.92 15.25
CA ASP A 109 -2.08 17.00 15.12
C ASP A 109 -1.31 15.91 15.91
N GLU A 110 -2.02 15.06 16.66
CA GLU A 110 -1.48 13.99 17.50
C GLU A 110 -1.64 12.56 16.94
N TYR A 111 -2.43 12.30 15.89
CA TYR A 111 -2.62 10.90 15.45
C TYR A 111 -2.92 10.69 13.96
N HIS A 112 -1.94 10.14 13.23
CA HIS A 112 -2.05 9.72 11.82
C HIS A 112 -2.09 8.20 11.62
N GLY A 113 -2.29 7.41 12.69
CA GLY A 113 -2.24 5.96 12.63
C GLY A 113 -3.48 5.32 11.97
N ALA A 114 -3.27 4.20 11.30
CA ALA A 114 -4.34 3.27 10.89
C ALA A 114 -4.11 1.91 11.58
N HIS A 115 -5.19 1.25 11.97
CA HIS A 115 -5.12 -0.11 12.53
C HIS A 115 -5.72 -1.10 11.54
N LEU A 116 -4.98 -2.16 11.22
CA LEU A 116 -5.45 -3.26 10.38
C LEU A 116 -5.73 -4.47 11.27
N SER A 117 -6.87 -5.12 11.10
CA SER A 117 -7.17 -6.38 11.77
C SER A 117 -6.21 -7.47 11.30
N ALA A 118 -5.90 -8.45 12.14
CA ALA A 118 -4.96 -9.52 11.78
C ALA A 118 -5.41 -10.35 10.56
N ASP A 119 -6.73 -10.45 10.33
CA ASP A 119 -7.29 -11.09 9.13
C ASP A 119 -7.24 -10.22 7.86
N GLY A 120 -6.79 -8.96 7.97
CA GLY A 120 -6.66 -8.00 6.88
C GLY A 120 -7.98 -7.45 6.34
N ARG A 121 -9.13 -7.76 6.96
CA ARG A 121 -10.46 -7.42 6.42
C ARG A 121 -11.02 -6.10 6.91
N VAL A 122 -10.50 -5.58 8.02
CA VAL A 122 -10.98 -4.35 8.65
C VAL A 122 -9.81 -3.39 8.85
N VAL A 123 -9.98 -2.15 8.38
CA VAL A 123 -9.09 -1.04 8.72
C VAL A 123 -9.85 0.00 9.52
N LEU A 124 -9.22 0.49 10.58
CA LEU A 124 -9.64 1.70 11.30
C LEU A 124 -8.80 2.88 10.83
N THR A 125 -9.46 3.97 10.45
CA THR A 125 -8.84 5.29 10.34
C THR A 125 -9.48 6.24 11.34
N ARG A 126 -8.80 7.32 11.70
CA ARG A 126 -9.30 8.32 12.64
C ARG A 126 -9.21 9.71 12.02
N ASP A 127 -10.21 10.54 12.33
CA ASP A 127 -10.18 11.99 12.16
C ASP A 127 -10.35 12.69 13.52
N ALA A 128 -10.41 14.01 13.53
CA ALA A 128 -10.51 14.81 14.77
C ALA A 128 -11.66 14.41 15.73
N GLY A 129 -12.73 13.78 15.26
CA GLY A 129 -13.88 13.42 16.11
C GLY A 129 -14.35 11.96 16.01
N HIS A 130 -13.93 11.24 14.97
CA HIS A 130 -14.47 9.94 14.64
C HIS A 130 -13.41 8.92 14.25
N ILE A 131 -13.70 7.68 14.60
CA ILE A 131 -13.06 6.49 14.07
C ILE A 131 -13.95 5.97 12.94
N HIS A 132 -13.36 5.75 11.77
CA HIS A 132 -14.01 5.16 10.62
C HIS A 132 -13.57 3.71 10.50
N VAL A 133 -14.55 2.82 10.35
CA VAL A 133 -14.31 1.39 10.18
C VAL A 133 -14.57 1.03 8.74
N TRP A 134 -13.58 0.46 8.09
CA TRP A 134 -13.60 0.16 6.65
C TRP A 134 -13.53 -1.34 6.41
N ASP A 135 -14.39 -1.83 5.52
CA ASP A 135 -14.26 -3.16 4.93
C ASP A 135 -13.24 -3.07 3.79
N VAL A 136 -12.11 -3.75 3.97
CA VAL A 136 -10.97 -3.72 3.03
C VAL A 136 -11.30 -4.43 1.73
N VAL A 137 -12.17 -5.45 1.75
CA VAL A 137 -12.51 -6.22 0.54
C VAL A 137 -13.57 -5.49 -0.29
N ARG A 138 -14.49 -4.79 0.37
CA ARG A 138 -15.62 -4.09 -0.28
C ARG A 138 -15.37 -2.60 -0.49
N HIS A 139 -14.20 -2.09 -0.11
CA HIS A 139 -13.79 -0.69 -0.24
C HIS A 139 -14.81 0.32 0.31
N ARG A 140 -15.47 -0.02 1.42
CA ARG A 140 -16.56 0.81 1.96
C ARG A 140 -16.48 0.97 3.46
N ARG A 141 -16.90 2.15 3.93
CA ARG A 141 -17.07 2.39 5.36
C ARG A 141 -18.27 1.59 5.85
N THR A 142 -18.06 0.81 6.91
CA THR A 142 -19.09 0.01 7.57
C THR A 142 -19.59 0.64 8.86
N ALA A 143 -18.76 1.43 9.54
CA ALA A 143 -19.15 2.14 10.74
C ALA A 143 -18.40 3.48 10.92
N ARG A 144 -19.00 4.35 11.72
CA ARG A 144 -18.43 5.63 12.17
C ARG A 144 -18.70 5.77 13.67
N ILE A 145 -17.65 5.84 14.47
CA ILE A 145 -17.72 5.81 15.93
C ILE A 145 -17.16 7.12 16.48
N SER A 146 -17.91 7.82 17.33
CA SER A 146 -17.36 9.01 18.01
C SER A 146 -16.39 8.61 19.12
N HIS A 147 -15.16 9.11 19.07
CA HIS A 147 -14.15 8.77 20.08
C HIS A 147 -14.12 9.74 21.26
N HIS A 148 -14.67 10.96 21.16
CA HIS A 148 -14.71 11.96 22.25
C HIS A 148 -13.33 12.18 22.92
N GLY A 149 -12.27 12.22 22.10
CA GLY A 149 -10.88 12.35 22.56
C GLY A 149 -10.30 11.09 23.21
N ARG A 150 -10.94 9.92 23.08
CA ARG A 150 -10.34 8.62 23.39
C ARG A 150 -9.40 8.19 22.25
N GLN A 151 -8.31 7.52 22.59
CA GLN A 151 -7.35 6.96 21.65
C GLN A 151 -7.71 5.49 21.35
N ILE A 152 -7.41 5.04 20.14
CA ILE A 152 -7.44 3.61 19.80
C ILE A 152 -6.19 2.98 20.40
N GLN A 153 -6.37 1.99 21.27
CA GLN A 153 -5.25 1.25 21.86
C GLN A 153 -4.96 -0.03 21.08
N ASP A 154 -6.02 -0.74 20.67
CA ASP A 154 -5.88 -1.97 19.89
C ASP A 154 -7.17 -2.37 19.15
N LEU A 155 -7.02 -3.21 18.13
CA LEU A 155 -8.09 -3.81 17.33
C LEU A 155 -7.96 -5.34 17.38
N SER A 156 -9.05 -6.01 17.72
CA SER A 156 -9.10 -7.47 17.74
C SER A 156 -8.78 -8.10 16.39
N ALA A 157 -8.28 -9.34 16.39
CA ALA A 157 -7.85 -10.05 15.19
C ALA A 157 -8.91 -10.14 14.07
N GLY A 158 -10.19 -10.25 14.42
CA GLY A 158 -11.31 -10.27 13.48
C GLY A 158 -11.92 -8.90 13.16
N GLY A 159 -11.39 -7.82 13.75
CA GLY A 159 -11.87 -6.46 13.50
C GLY A 159 -13.25 -6.14 14.08
N ASP A 160 -13.84 -7.00 14.93
CA ASP A 160 -15.18 -6.83 15.49
C ASP A 160 -15.18 -6.05 16.81
N ARG A 161 -14.03 -5.95 17.48
CA ARG A 161 -13.84 -5.20 18.72
C ARG A 161 -12.61 -4.30 18.68
N LEU A 162 -12.70 -3.16 19.36
CA LEU A 162 -11.58 -2.25 19.59
C LEU A 162 -11.48 -1.84 21.06
N ILE A 163 -10.29 -1.48 21.52
CA ILE A 163 -10.05 -0.89 22.84
C ILE A 163 -9.91 0.62 22.68
N LEU A 164 -10.72 1.37 23.42
CA LEU A 164 -10.61 2.82 23.50
C LEU A 164 -10.18 3.24 24.90
N GLY A 165 -9.14 4.07 24.97
CA GLY A 165 -8.54 4.55 26.23
C GLY A 165 -8.50 6.06 26.34
N LYS A 166 -8.66 6.58 27.56
CA LYS A 166 -8.43 7.99 27.93
C LYS A 166 -8.18 8.12 29.42
N GLY A 167 -7.15 8.87 29.81
CA GLY A 167 -6.87 9.20 31.22
C GLY A 167 -6.67 7.97 32.10
N GLY A 168 -5.91 6.98 31.62
CA GLY A 168 -5.59 5.75 32.37
C GLY A 168 -6.75 4.78 32.55
N ARG A 169 -7.85 4.96 31.83
CA ARG A 169 -8.97 4.00 31.77
C ARG A 169 -9.24 3.62 30.33
N SER A 170 -9.54 2.34 30.15
CA SER A 170 -9.87 1.77 28.86
C SER A 170 -11.13 0.94 28.93
N ARG A 171 -11.75 0.74 27.77
CA ARG A 171 -12.93 -0.10 27.63
C ARG A 171 -12.96 -0.71 26.24
N VAL A 172 -13.42 -1.95 26.17
CA VAL A 172 -13.69 -2.64 24.91
C VAL A 172 -14.98 -2.09 24.32
N HIS A 173 -15.00 -1.88 23.01
CA HIS A 173 -16.17 -1.45 22.25
C HIS A 173 -16.37 -2.38 21.06
N ASP A 174 -17.62 -2.54 20.65
CA ASP A 174 -17.99 -3.18 19.40
C ASP A 174 -17.62 -2.26 18.23
N ALA A 175 -16.85 -2.76 17.26
CA ALA A 175 -16.32 -1.96 16.15
C ALA A 175 -17.37 -1.63 15.09
N ARG A 176 -18.55 -2.27 15.11
CA ARG A 176 -19.63 -1.96 14.17
C ARG A 176 -20.56 -0.87 14.68
N SER A 177 -20.85 -0.89 15.97
CA SER A 177 -21.83 -0.01 16.61
C SER A 177 -21.20 1.08 17.47
N GLY A 178 -19.92 0.92 17.85
CA GLY A 178 -19.23 1.78 18.81
C GLY A 178 -19.73 1.63 20.26
N LYS A 179 -20.64 0.68 20.52
CA LYS A 179 -21.20 0.47 21.85
C LYS A 179 -20.17 -0.18 22.76
N PRO A 180 -20.15 0.19 24.06
CA PRO A 180 -19.27 -0.45 25.03
C PRO A 180 -19.61 -1.93 25.21
N VAL A 181 -18.58 -2.76 25.33
CA VAL A 181 -18.66 -4.18 25.68
C VAL A 181 -18.03 -4.36 27.06
N GLY A 182 -18.85 -4.71 28.04
CA GLY A 182 -18.42 -4.85 29.42
C GLY A 182 -18.05 -3.53 30.12
N PRO A 183 -17.54 -3.61 31.37
CA PRO A 183 -17.16 -2.45 32.16
C PRO A 183 -15.84 -1.83 31.66
N ALA A 184 -15.60 -0.56 32.03
CA ALA A 184 -14.28 0.03 31.90
C ALA A 184 -13.30 -0.62 32.91
N PHE A 185 -12.03 -0.65 32.54
CA PHE A 185 -10.94 -1.13 33.38
C PHE A 185 -9.81 -0.10 33.43
N ARG A 186 -9.02 -0.15 34.49
CA ARG A 186 -7.82 0.68 34.63
C ARG A 186 -6.74 0.19 33.67
N SER A 187 -6.02 1.10 33.02
CA SER A 187 -4.87 0.88 32.14
C SER A 187 -4.01 2.14 32.17
N SER A 188 -3.39 2.40 33.33
CA SER A 188 -2.77 3.70 33.63
C SER A 188 -1.33 3.82 33.16
N TYR A 189 -0.70 2.70 32.78
CA TYR A 189 0.70 2.65 32.43
C TYR A 189 0.86 2.48 30.92
N GLU A 190 0.55 1.31 30.37
CA GLU A 190 0.61 1.04 28.93
C GLU A 190 -0.79 0.89 28.29
N PRO A 191 -0.91 1.10 26.97
CA PRO A 191 -2.10 0.72 26.20
C PRO A 191 -2.43 -0.76 26.41
N ALA A 192 -3.72 -1.06 26.59
CA ALA A 192 -4.18 -2.43 26.69
C ALA A 192 -4.30 -3.05 25.29
N SER A 193 -4.02 -4.35 25.20
CA SER A 193 -4.06 -5.11 23.94
C SER A 193 -4.96 -6.33 24.05
N PHE A 194 -5.52 -6.75 22.91
CA PHE A 194 -6.20 -8.03 22.80
C PHE A 194 -5.18 -9.16 22.76
N SER A 195 -5.58 -10.29 23.30
CA SER A 195 -4.95 -11.56 22.97
C SER A 195 -5.21 -11.93 21.50
N PRO A 196 -4.39 -12.79 20.87
CA PRO A 196 -4.58 -13.20 19.47
C PRO A 196 -5.98 -13.76 19.17
N THR A 197 -6.63 -14.45 20.11
CA THR A 197 -8.00 -14.93 19.91
C THR A 197 -9.09 -13.89 20.20
N GLY A 198 -8.73 -12.72 20.75
CA GLY A 198 -9.65 -11.65 21.15
C GLY A 198 -10.50 -11.96 22.39
N ARG A 199 -10.33 -13.13 23.00
CA ARG A 199 -11.07 -13.56 24.19
C ARG A 199 -10.60 -12.86 25.47
N HIS A 200 -9.36 -12.40 25.47
CA HIS A 200 -8.76 -11.71 26.59
C HIS A 200 -8.24 -10.33 26.20
N VAL A 201 -8.12 -9.48 27.20
CA VAL A 201 -7.42 -8.21 27.16
C VAL A 201 -6.26 -8.31 28.15
N VAL A 202 -5.06 -8.03 27.66
CA VAL A 202 -3.86 -7.90 28.46
C VAL A 202 -3.71 -6.44 28.85
N VAL A 203 -3.55 -6.19 30.14
CA VAL A 203 -3.28 -4.87 30.69
C VAL A 203 -1.98 -4.93 31.45
N HIS A 204 -1.05 -4.08 31.07
CA HIS A 204 0.21 -3.88 31.78
C HIS A 204 0.08 -2.67 32.72
N ASP A 205 0.15 -2.93 34.01
CA ASP A 205 0.29 -1.93 35.06
C ASP A 205 1.73 -1.93 35.60
N LEU A 206 2.11 -0.89 36.34
CA LEU A 206 3.42 -0.73 36.98
C LEU A 206 3.91 -1.92 37.82
N THR A 207 3.00 -2.71 38.39
CA THR A 207 3.34 -3.79 39.34
C THR A 207 2.66 -5.11 38.99
N ALA A 208 1.95 -5.19 37.86
CA ALA A 208 1.28 -6.41 37.47
C ALA A 208 0.88 -6.42 35.99
N LEU A 209 0.95 -7.62 35.40
CA LEU A 209 0.16 -7.95 34.21
C LEU A 209 -1.18 -8.51 34.66
N ARG A 210 -2.27 -7.93 34.14
CA ARG A 210 -3.63 -8.44 34.32
C ARG A 210 -4.17 -8.96 33.01
N VAL A 211 -4.71 -10.17 33.05
CA VAL A 211 -5.47 -10.76 31.94
C VAL A 211 -6.94 -10.66 32.31
N LEU A 212 -7.71 -9.97 31.48
CA LEU A 212 -9.14 -9.75 31.66
C LEU A 212 -9.90 -10.50 30.58
N ARG A 213 -11.08 -11.02 30.90
CA ARG A 213 -11.99 -11.56 29.88
C ARG A 213 -12.70 -10.42 29.17
N THR A 214 -12.55 -10.34 27.84
CA THR A 214 -12.99 -9.20 27.00
C THR A 214 -14.45 -8.78 27.21
N GLY A 215 -15.39 -9.73 27.34
CA GLY A 215 -16.81 -9.43 27.46
C GLY A 215 -17.26 -8.94 28.84
N SER A 216 -16.64 -9.48 29.90
CA SER A 216 -17.05 -9.22 31.28
C SER A 216 -16.16 -8.24 32.03
N GLY A 217 -14.92 -8.03 31.57
CA GLY A 217 -13.89 -7.28 32.30
C GLY A 217 -13.35 -7.98 33.55
N HIS A 218 -13.85 -9.16 33.91
CA HIS A 218 -13.30 -9.94 35.02
C HIS A 218 -11.83 -10.30 34.81
N VAL A 219 -11.02 -10.04 35.82
CA VAL A 219 -9.61 -10.45 35.86
C VAL A 219 -9.55 -11.96 36.02
N THR A 220 -9.08 -12.66 35.00
CA THR A 220 -8.89 -14.12 35.03
C THR A 220 -7.52 -14.47 35.61
N ARG A 221 -6.52 -13.62 35.38
CA ARG A 221 -5.16 -13.81 35.90
C ARG A 221 -4.54 -12.48 36.30
N ARG A 222 -3.77 -12.51 37.38
CA ARG A 222 -2.88 -11.43 37.80
C ARG A 222 -1.50 -12.00 38.03
N ILE A 223 -0.52 -11.48 37.31
CA ILE A 223 0.90 -11.84 37.44
C ILE A 223 1.56 -10.63 38.08
N ALA A 224 2.06 -10.81 39.30
CA ALA A 224 2.80 -9.75 39.99
C ALA A 224 4.13 -9.51 39.25
N LEU A 225 4.40 -8.25 38.96
CA LEU A 225 5.68 -7.78 38.45
C LEU A 225 6.37 -7.01 39.57
N THR A 226 7.69 -7.06 39.59
CA THR A 226 8.48 -6.21 40.47
C THR A 226 8.36 -4.77 39.96
N PRO A 227 8.10 -3.78 40.83
CA PRO A 227 8.02 -2.38 40.40
C PRO A 227 9.29 -1.98 39.64
N TYR A 228 9.15 -1.32 38.49
CA TYR A 228 10.26 -0.92 37.61
C TYR A 228 11.04 -2.06 36.94
N ALA A 229 10.59 -3.31 37.03
CA ALA A 229 11.05 -4.34 36.10
C ALA A 229 10.40 -4.05 34.75
N ASP A 230 11.12 -3.37 33.86
CA ASP A 230 10.65 -3.13 32.49
C ASP A 230 10.32 -4.50 31.86
N VAL A 231 9.03 -4.76 31.66
CA VAL A 231 8.62 -5.82 30.76
C VAL A 231 8.81 -5.29 29.36
N ALA A 232 9.99 -5.53 28.79
CA ALA A 232 10.37 -5.01 27.48
C ALA A 232 9.39 -5.46 26.39
N GLU A 233 8.83 -6.67 26.52
CA GLU A 233 7.83 -7.18 25.61
C GLU A 233 7.03 -8.30 26.30
N ALA A 234 5.70 -8.28 26.18
CA ALA A 234 4.83 -9.36 26.62
C ALA A 234 4.00 -9.84 25.43
N VAL A 235 4.20 -11.09 25.01
CA VAL A 235 3.55 -11.67 23.85
C VAL A 235 2.68 -12.84 24.28
N VAL A 236 1.44 -12.85 23.82
CA VAL A 236 0.52 -13.96 24.03
C VAL A 236 0.55 -14.88 22.80
N GLY A 237 0.69 -16.18 23.05
CA GLY A 237 0.65 -17.22 22.02
C GLY A 237 -0.69 -17.24 21.28
N ARG A 238 -0.67 -17.76 20.04
CA ARG A 238 -1.81 -17.72 19.10
C ARG A 238 -3.11 -18.34 19.66
N ASP A 239 -3.00 -19.25 20.61
CA ASP A 239 -4.10 -19.98 21.25
C ASP A 239 -4.52 -19.41 22.62
N ASP A 240 -3.97 -18.25 23.01
CA ASP A 240 -4.13 -17.62 24.31
C ASP A 240 -3.73 -18.51 25.51
N ARG A 241 -2.90 -19.54 25.31
CA ARG A 241 -2.50 -20.43 26.40
C ARG A 241 -1.21 -20.01 27.07
N ILE A 242 -0.26 -19.49 26.32
CA ILE A 242 1.07 -19.18 26.83
C ILE A 242 1.33 -17.69 26.66
N MET A 243 1.85 -17.05 27.69
CA MET A 243 2.39 -15.71 27.64
C MET A 243 3.91 -15.79 27.81
N ALA A 244 4.67 -15.20 26.91
CA ALA A 244 6.09 -14.97 27.10
C ALA A 244 6.32 -13.51 27.48
N PHE A 245 7.18 -13.25 28.45
CA PHE A 245 7.60 -11.90 28.79
C PHE A 245 9.06 -11.88 29.25
N CYS A 246 9.76 -10.79 28.91
CA CYS A 246 11.12 -10.54 29.39
C CYS A 246 11.04 -9.61 30.60
N ARG A 247 11.86 -9.86 31.63
CA ARG A 247 12.04 -8.93 32.74
C ARG A 247 13.39 -8.24 32.60
N ALA A 248 13.42 -6.92 32.63
CA ALA A 248 14.67 -6.17 32.50
C ALA A 248 15.66 -6.37 33.67
N ASP A 249 15.18 -6.80 34.84
CA ASP A 249 16.00 -6.99 36.04
C ASP A 249 16.61 -8.40 36.16
N GLU A 250 16.16 -9.38 35.36
CA GLU A 250 16.64 -10.76 35.41
C GLU A 250 17.55 -11.08 34.22
N ARG A 251 18.78 -11.55 34.47
CA ARG A 251 19.69 -12.10 33.44
C ARG A 251 19.23 -13.45 32.88
N GLU A 252 18.16 -14.02 33.42
CA GLU A 252 17.64 -15.36 33.12
C GLU A 252 16.59 -15.36 31.98
N GLY A 253 16.86 -14.66 30.88
CA GLY A 253 16.09 -14.82 29.63
C GLY A 253 14.56 -14.58 29.72
N PRO A 254 13.81 -14.90 28.64
CA PRO A 254 12.36 -14.77 28.62
C PRO A 254 11.67 -15.82 29.51
N ARG A 255 10.64 -15.41 30.27
CA ARG A 255 9.78 -16.33 31.02
C ARG A 255 8.51 -16.63 30.23
N ALA A 256 8.15 -17.90 30.14
CA ALA A 256 6.88 -18.36 29.58
C ALA A 256 5.96 -18.83 30.70
N LEU A 257 4.70 -18.42 30.69
CA LEU A 257 3.70 -18.77 31.69
C LEU A 257 2.39 -19.18 31.05
N GLU A 258 1.73 -20.20 31.61
CA GLU A 258 0.41 -20.62 31.16
C GLU A 258 -0.68 -19.65 31.68
N ILE A 259 -1.48 -19.12 30.75
CA ILE A 259 -2.58 -18.18 30.99
C ILE A 259 -3.85 -18.94 31.40
N ARG A 260 -3.94 -20.24 31.09
CA ARG A 260 -5.08 -21.08 31.50
C ARG A 260 -5.15 -21.17 33.01
N ALA A 261 -6.30 -20.77 33.55
CA ALA A 261 -6.78 -21.30 34.81
C ALA A 261 -7.22 -22.76 34.55
N ALA A 262 -6.88 -23.66 35.47
CA ALA A 262 -7.61 -24.91 35.63
C ALA A 262 -9.11 -24.62 35.83
#